data_AF-A0A559KEI1-F1
#
_entry.id   AF-A0A559KEI1-F1
#
_cell.length_a   1.000
_cell.length_b   1.000
_cell.length_c   1.000
_cell.angle_alpha   90.00
_cell.angle_beta   90.00
_cell.angle_gamma   90.00
#
_symmetry.space_group_name_H-M   'P 1'
#
loop_
_entity.id
_entity.type
_entity.pdbx_description
1 polymer ?
#
loop_
_entity_poly.entity_id
_entity_poly.type
_entity_poly.pdbx_seq_one_letter_code
_entity_poly.pdbx_strand_id
1 'polypeptide(L)'
;MKKVQLTVQRKAIYDVVIESSDHPSAADIIDRLKERGFSFAYGTIYNSLRYLTEAGLIRELKLDGDASRYDARVEDHQHIVCRMCGKVDEVFTGIPAEWLRAIAEETGYALEEEHIVFKGVCPECKTNKE
;
A
#
# COMPACT_ATOMS: atom_id res chain seq x y z
N MET A 1 -10.30 -8.06 -18.67
CA MET A 1 -10.16 -8.18 -17.20
C MET A 1 -11.00 -9.37 -16.73
N LYS A 2 -10.41 -10.38 -16.11
CA LYS A 2 -11.16 -11.51 -15.50
C LYS A 2 -12.07 -10.93 -14.41
N LYS A 3 -13.39 -11.19 -14.48
CA LYS A 3 -14.31 -10.90 -13.37
C LYS A 3 -13.93 -11.79 -12.19
N VAL A 4 -13.11 -11.27 -11.28
CA VAL A 4 -12.82 -11.95 -10.02
C VAL A 4 -14.10 -11.92 -9.18
N GLN A 5 -14.77 -13.05 -9.02
CA GLN A 5 -15.87 -13.15 -8.05
C GLN A 5 -15.27 -13.19 -6.65
N LEU A 6 -15.32 -12.05 -5.96
CA LEU A 6 -14.94 -11.96 -4.56
C LEU A 6 -16.04 -12.57 -3.68
N THR A 7 -15.62 -13.26 -2.62
CA THR A 7 -16.55 -13.64 -1.55
C THR A 7 -17.06 -12.40 -0.83
N VAL A 8 -18.14 -12.53 -0.05
CA VAL A 8 -18.70 -11.41 0.73
C VAL A 8 -17.63 -10.76 1.62
N GLN A 9 -16.78 -11.57 2.26
CA GLN A 9 -15.70 -11.07 3.12
C GLN A 9 -14.65 -10.30 2.33
N ARG A 10 -14.19 -10.86 1.21
CA ARG A 10 -13.19 -10.21 0.35
C ARG A 10 -13.72 -8.93 -0.26
N LYS A 11 -14.99 -8.91 -0.66
CA LYS A 11 -15.64 -7.71 -1.18
C LYS A 11 -15.72 -6.64 -0.10
N ALA A 12 -16.18 -6.96 1.11
CA ALA A 12 -16.27 -5.99 2.20
C ALA A 12 -14.89 -5.38 2.55
N ILE A 13 -13.84 -6.21 2.57
CA ILE A 13 -12.47 -5.75 2.81
C ILE A 13 -11.97 -4.87 1.66
N TYR A 14 -12.21 -5.29 0.42
CA TYR A 14 -11.86 -4.53 -0.77
C TYR A 14 -12.57 -3.16 -0.81
N ASP A 15 -13.86 -3.13 -0.51
CA ASP A 15 -14.67 -1.90 -0.44
C ASP A 15 -14.11 -0.93 0.61
N VAL A 16 -13.68 -1.42 1.78
CA VAL A 16 -13.01 -0.58 2.79
C VAL A 16 -11.73 0.02 2.24
N VAL A 17 -10.87 -0.76 1.59
CA VAL A 17 -9.59 -0.26 1.06
C VAL A 17 -9.81 0.75 -0.08
N ILE A 18 -10.75 0.50 -1.00
CA ILE A 18 -11.00 1.39 -2.15
C ILE A 18 -11.70 2.70 -1.80
N GLU A 19 -12.51 2.71 -0.74
CA GLU A 19 -13.16 3.92 -0.25
C GLU A 19 -12.25 4.72 0.70
N SER A 20 -11.07 4.20 1.04
CA SER A 20 -10.09 4.88 1.88
C SER A 20 -9.35 5.94 1.07
N SER A 21 -9.38 7.19 1.53
CA SER A 21 -8.53 8.27 0.99
C SER A 21 -7.10 8.23 1.52
N ASP A 22 -6.84 7.35 2.49
CA ASP A 22 -5.56 7.09 3.12
C ASP A 22 -5.09 5.65 2.86
N HIS A 23 -3.90 5.29 3.35
CA HIS A 23 -3.34 3.95 3.27
C HIS A 23 -3.53 3.19 4.60
N PRO A 24 -4.69 2.57 4.85
CA PRO A 24 -4.98 1.95 6.14
C PRO A 24 -4.08 0.74 6.40
N SER A 25 -3.72 0.54 7.67
CA SER A 25 -3.14 -0.71 8.14
C SER A 25 -4.20 -1.80 8.26
N ALA A 26 -3.79 -3.06 8.46
CA ALA A 26 -4.74 -4.13 8.76
C ALA A 26 -5.61 -3.83 9.99
N ALA A 27 -5.06 -3.15 11.00
CA ALA A 27 -5.81 -2.75 12.20
C ALA A 27 -6.90 -1.72 11.87
N ASP A 28 -6.56 -0.70 11.07
CA ASP A 28 -7.51 0.32 10.63
C ASP A 28 -8.65 -0.30 9.81
N ILE A 29 -8.32 -1.26 8.93
CA ILE A 29 -9.31 -2.01 8.14
C ILE A 29 -10.26 -2.78 9.06
N ILE A 30 -9.73 -3.43 10.09
CA ILE A 30 -10.53 -4.19 11.06
C ILE A 30 -11.54 -3.28 11.77
N ASP A 31 -11.11 -2.09 12.19
CA ASP A 31 -11.98 -1.17 12.91
C ASP A 31 -13.03 -0.54 11.98
N ARG A 32 -12.66 -0.17 10.75
CA ARG A 32 -13.61 0.28 9.71
C ARG A 32 -14.63 -0.79 9.34
N LEU A 33 -14.24 -2.07 9.31
CA LEU A 33 -15.19 -3.18 9.08
C LEU A 33 -16.20 -3.31 10.22
N LYS A 34 -15.76 -3.17 11.47
CA LYS A 34 -16.65 -3.18 12.64
C LYS A 34 -17.66 -2.03 12.60
N GLU A 35 -17.22 -0.83 12.23
CA GLU A 35 -18.10 0.33 12.05
C GLU A 35 -19.19 0.07 11.01
N ARG A 36 -18.89 -0.74 9.98
CA ARG A 36 -19.84 -1.18 8.95
C ARG A 36 -20.69 -2.40 9.36
N GLY A 37 -20.57 -2.87 10.60
CA GLY A 37 -21.30 -4.03 11.12
C GLY A 37 -20.75 -5.39 10.70
N PHE A 38 -19.56 -5.44 10.11
CA PHE A 38 -18.87 -6.69 9.79
C PHE A 38 -17.98 -7.13 10.95
N SER A 39 -18.03 -8.42 11.29
CA SER A 39 -17.14 -9.04 12.25
C SER A 39 -16.56 -10.32 11.65
N PHE A 40 -15.32 -10.25 11.19
CA PHE A 40 -14.58 -11.38 10.65
C PHE A 40 -13.41 -11.75 11.57
N ALA A 41 -13.01 -13.02 11.56
CA ALA A 41 -11.81 -13.43 12.27
C ALA A 41 -10.57 -12.74 11.65
N TYR A 42 -9.59 -12.39 12.48
CA TYR A 42 -8.33 -11.78 12.02
C TYR A 42 -7.70 -12.58 10.87
N GLY A 43 -7.62 -13.90 10.99
CA GLY A 43 -7.07 -14.76 9.92
C GLY A 43 -7.83 -14.65 8.59
N THR A 44 -9.14 -14.46 8.62
CA THR A 44 -9.95 -14.22 7.40
C THR A 44 -9.59 -12.89 6.75
N ILE A 45 -9.33 -11.85 7.54
CA ILE A 45 -8.99 -10.53 7.04
C ILE A 45 -7.60 -10.55 6.41
N TYR A 46 -6.58 -11.07 7.11
CA TYR A 46 -5.23 -11.19 6.56
C TYR A 46 -5.16 -12.09 5.31
N ASN A 47 -5.88 -13.20 5.28
CA ASN A 47 -5.93 -14.05 4.09
C ASN A 47 -6.63 -13.36 2.91
N SER A 48 -7.63 -12.53 3.18
CA SER A 48 -8.30 -11.75 2.14
C SER A 48 -7.40 -10.63 1.61
N LEU A 49 -6.70 -9.92 2.49
CA LEU A 49 -5.73 -8.91 2.09
C LEU A 49 -4.63 -9.51 1.21
N ARG A 50 -4.04 -10.64 1.62
CA ARG A 50 -3.06 -11.38 0.81
C ARG A 50 -3.63 -11.73 -0.56
N TYR A 51 -4.83 -12.32 -0.61
CA TYR A 51 -5.48 -12.69 -1.87
C TYR A 51 -5.71 -11.47 -2.79
N LEU A 52 -6.18 -10.34 -2.24
CA LEU A 52 -6.43 -9.13 -3.01
C LEU A 52 -5.13 -8.54 -3.56
N THR A 53 -4.04 -8.58 -2.77
CA THR A 53 -2.71 -8.17 -3.21
C THR A 53 -2.18 -9.08 -4.32
N GLU A 54 -2.21 -10.40 -4.14
CA GLU A 54 -1.79 -11.38 -5.15
C GLU A 54 -2.62 -11.30 -6.44
N ALA A 55 -3.90 -10.91 -6.33
CA ALA A 55 -4.78 -10.71 -7.47
C ALA A 55 -4.58 -9.36 -8.17
N GLY A 56 -3.68 -8.49 -7.68
CA GLY A 56 -3.44 -7.15 -8.22
C GLY A 56 -4.66 -6.23 -8.09
N LEU A 57 -5.50 -6.44 -7.07
CA LEU A 57 -6.67 -5.62 -6.79
C LEU A 57 -6.36 -4.50 -5.79
N ILE A 58 -5.37 -4.71 -4.93
CA ILE A 58 -4.81 -3.73 -3.99
C ILE A 58 -3.29 -3.88 -3.98
N ARG A 59 -2.57 -2.89 -3.49
CA ARG A 59 -1.12 -2.94 -3.27
C ARG A 59 -0.82 -3.00 -1.77
N GLU A 60 0.10 -3.86 -1.37
CA GLU A 60 0.63 -3.87 0.00
C GLU A 60 1.94 -3.05 0.05
N LEU A 61 1.97 -2.04 0.91
CA LEU A 61 3.15 -1.23 1.21
C LEU A 61 3.81 -1.81 2.46
N LYS A 62 4.94 -2.47 2.27
CA LYS A 62 5.77 -3.00 3.37
C LYS A 62 6.67 -1.89 3.88
N LEU A 63 6.36 -1.40 5.08
CA LEU A 63 7.13 -0.36 5.75
C LEU A 63 8.06 -1.02 6.77
N ASP A 64 9.39 -0.86 6.61
CA ASP A 64 10.33 -1.47 7.55
C ASP A 64 10.09 -1.00 8.99
N GLY A 65 9.84 -1.93 9.90
CA GLY A 65 9.62 -1.67 11.32
C GLY A 65 8.20 -1.23 11.70
N ASP A 66 7.31 -1.04 10.72
CA ASP A 66 5.92 -0.63 10.92
C ASP A 66 4.94 -1.66 10.33
N ALA A 67 3.65 -1.53 10.66
CA ALA A 67 2.62 -2.39 10.08
C ALA A 67 2.46 -2.12 8.58
N SER A 68 2.28 -3.19 7.78
CA SER A 68 1.92 -3.07 6.36
C SER A 68 0.68 -2.19 6.19
N ARG A 69 0.72 -1.33 5.17
CA ARG A 69 -0.42 -0.50 4.75
C ARG A 69 -0.92 -0.95 3.38
N TYR A 70 -2.19 -0.70 3.09
CA TYR A 70 -2.82 -1.15 1.85
C TYR A 70 -3.29 0.04 1.01
N ASP A 71 -3.03 -0.01 -0.28
CA ASP A 71 -3.44 0.99 -1.28
C ASP A 71 -4.42 0.36 -2.26
N ALA A 72 -5.51 1.06 -2.59
CA ALA A 72 -6.44 0.62 -3.63
C ALA A 72 -5.98 0.96 -5.04
N ARG A 73 -5.06 1.92 -5.16
CA ARG A 73 -4.46 2.30 -6.43
C ARG A 73 -3.32 1.34 -6.73
N VAL A 74 -3.54 0.56 -7.78
CA VAL A 74 -2.56 -0.37 -8.35
C VAL A 74 -1.78 0.22 -9.52
N GLU A 75 -1.94 1.53 -9.76
CA GLU A 75 -1.07 2.26 -10.69
C GLU A 75 0.31 2.46 -10.05
N ASP A 76 1.36 2.45 -10.88
CA ASP A 76 2.73 2.65 -10.41
C ASP A 76 2.96 4.11 -10.01
N HIS A 77 2.77 4.38 -8.73
CA HIS A 77 3.28 5.57 -8.06
C HIS A 77 4.19 5.19 -6.91
N GLN A 78 5.12 6.09 -6.60
CA GLN A 78 6.04 5.93 -5.48
C GLN A 78 5.42 6.56 -4.23
N HIS A 79 5.86 6.13 -3.05
CA HIS A 79 5.35 6.65 -1.77
C HIS A 79 6.46 7.33 -0.99
N ILE A 80 6.12 8.38 -0.23
CA ILE A 80 6.99 8.94 0.79
C ILE A 80 6.35 8.81 2.17
N VAL A 81 7.14 8.38 3.15
CA VAL A 81 6.71 8.10 4.52
C VAL A 81 7.39 9.06 5.49
N CYS A 82 6.60 9.74 6.30
CA CYS A 82 7.10 10.58 7.39
C CYS A 82 7.62 9.71 8.54
N ARG A 83 8.89 9.88 8.89
CA ARG A 83 9.54 9.15 9.99
C ARG A 83 9.06 9.54 11.39
N MET A 84 8.31 10.63 11.53
CA MET A 84 7.83 11.11 12.83
C MET A 84 6.39 10.68 13.12
N CYS A 85 5.49 10.80 12.14
CA CYS A 85 4.06 10.52 12.34
C CYS A 85 3.54 9.34 11.50
N GLY A 86 4.38 8.74 10.64
CA GLY A 86 3.97 7.64 9.76
C GLY A 86 3.03 8.05 8.62
N LYS A 87 2.77 9.36 8.42
CA LYS A 87 1.99 9.87 7.28
C LYS A 87 2.63 9.41 5.96
N VAL A 88 1.79 8.94 5.03
CA VAL A 88 2.20 8.53 3.69
C VAL A 88 1.60 9.50 2.68
N ASP A 89 2.44 10.05 1.81
CA ASP A 89 2.02 10.93 0.71
C ASP A 89 2.43 10.31 -0.64
N GLU A 90 1.69 10.63 -1.70
CA GLU A 90 1.97 10.16 -3.06
C GLU A 90 3.12 10.92 -3.71
N VAL A 91 3.98 10.20 -4.43
CA VAL A 91 5.04 10.75 -5.27
C VAL A 91 4.73 10.43 -6.72
N PHE A 92 4.34 11.47 -7.46
CA PHE A 92 4.05 11.38 -8.90
C PHE A 92 5.29 11.46 -9.79
N THR A 93 6.45 11.74 -9.19
CA THR A 93 7.72 11.73 -9.91
C THR A 93 8.10 10.30 -10.22
N GLY A 94 8.10 9.94 -11.51
CA GLY A 94 8.54 8.64 -11.97
C GLY A 94 10.04 8.40 -11.77
N ILE A 95 10.44 7.13 -11.83
CA ILE A 95 11.84 6.73 -11.76
C ILE A 95 12.51 7.09 -13.10
N PRO A 96 13.66 7.77 -13.08
CA PRO A 96 14.35 8.11 -14.32
C PRO A 96 14.77 6.84 -15.09
N ALA A 97 14.43 6.78 -16.38
CA ALA A 97 14.70 5.60 -17.21
C ALA A 97 16.20 5.28 -17.31
N GLU A 98 17.06 6.29 -17.17
CA GLU A 98 18.52 6.14 -17.12
C GLU A 98 18.99 5.29 -15.94
N TRP A 99 18.29 5.30 -14.80
CA TRP A 99 18.65 4.48 -13.64
C TRP A 99 18.38 3.00 -13.93
N LEU A 100 17.21 2.71 -14.51
CA LEU A 100 16.84 1.34 -14.89
C LEU A 100 17.84 0.77 -15.90
N ARG A 101 18.26 1.57 -16.89
CA ARG A 101 19.30 1.16 -17.85
C ARG A 101 20.64 0.89 -17.18
N ALA A 102 21.10 1.81 -16.32
CA ALA A 102 22.37 1.65 -15.62
C ALA A 102 22.38 0.37 -14.76
N ILE A 103 21.30 0.08 -14.03
CA ILE A 103 21.18 -1.13 -13.21
C ILE A 103 21.19 -2.39 -14.09
N ALA A 104 20.45 -2.40 -15.20
CA ALA A 104 20.42 -3.53 -16.11
C ALA A 104 21.80 -3.79 -16.75
N GLU A 105 22.53 -2.73 -17.13
CA GLU A 105 23.89 -2.84 -17.68
C GLU A 105 24.92 -3.30 -16.64
N GLU A 106 24.83 -2.79 -15.41
CA GLU A 106 25.75 -3.14 -14.31
C GLU A 106 25.57 -4.59 -13.86
N THR A 107 24.32 -5.06 -13.80
CA THR A 107 23.99 -6.37 -13.22
C THR A 107 23.77 -7.47 -14.26
N GLY A 108 23.41 -7.10 -15.49
CA GLY A 108 22.98 -8.03 -16.54
C GLY A 108 21.57 -8.59 -16.37
N TYR A 109 20.77 -8.05 -15.44
CA TYR A 109 19.41 -8.52 -15.18
C TYR A 109 18.39 -7.92 -16.15
N ALA A 110 17.39 -8.72 -16.51
CA ALA A 110 16.14 -8.19 -17.07
C ALA A 110 15.27 -7.70 -15.90
N LEU A 111 15.09 -6.39 -15.79
CA LEU A 111 14.29 -5.79 -14.72
C LEU A 111 12.80 -6.06 -14.97
N GLU A 112 12.13 -6.68 -14.00
CA GLU A 112 10.69 -7.00 -14.07
C GLU A 112 9.82 -6.10 -13.18
N GLU A 113 10.37 -5.63 -12.06
CA GLU A 113 9.64 -4.85 -11.06
C GLU A 113 10.60 -3.96 -10.26
N GLU A 114 10.12 -2.79 -9.83
CA GLU A 114 10.80 -1.90 -8.92
C GLU A 114 9.88 -1.36 -7.81
N HIS A 115 10.41 -1.30 -6.59
CA HIS A 115 9.71 -0.72 -5.43
C HIS A 115 10.60 0.32 -4.77
N ILE A 116 10.18 1.59 -4.79
CA ILE A 116 10.89 2.67 -4.09
C ILE A 116 9.98 3.30 -3.04
N VAL A 117 10.47 3.33 -1.80
CA VAL A 117 9.82 4.03 -0.70
C VAL A 117 10.77 5.11 -0.20
N PHE A 118 10.36 6.36 -0.28
CA PHE A 118 11.10 7.47 0.28
C PHE A 118 10.77 7.61 1.77
N LYS A 119 11.76 7.93 2.60
CA LYS A 119 11.57 8.25 4.03
C LYS A 119 12.00 9.69 4.29
N GLY A 120 11.14 10.47 4.92
CA GLY A 120 11.37 11.91 5.16
C GLY A 120 10.70 12.43 6.43
N VAL A 121 10.58 13.75 6.56
CA VAL A 121 9.77 14.41 7.60
C VAL A 121 8.78 15.31 6.88
N CYS A 122 7.47 15.09 7.11
CA CYS A 122 6.42 15.84 6.45
C CYS A 122 6.43 17.32 6.87
N PRO A 123 5.82 18.23 6.08
CA PRO A 123 5.76 19.65 6.41
C PRO A 123 5.19 19.93 7.80
N GLU A 124 4.12 19.21 8.19
CA GLU A 124 3.46 19.33 9.50
C GLU A 124 4.42 19.02 10.66
N CYS A 125 5.20 17.94 10.57
CA CYS A 125 6.20 17.58 11.58
C CYS A 125 7.43 18.50 11.55
N LYS A 126 7.76 19.12 10.40
CA LYS A 126 8.83 20.14 10.35
C LYS A 126 8.42 21.42 11.09
N THR A 127 7.14 21.77 11.07
CA THR A 127 6.59 22.92 11.78
C THR A 127 6.29 22.64 13.25
N ASN A 128 5.89 21.41 13.59
CA ASN A 128 5.75 20.93 14.98
C ASN A 128 7.11 20.49 15.56
N LYS A 129 8.09 21.38 15.54
CA LYS A 129 9.23 21.25 16.46
C LYS A 129 8.75 21.61 17.87
N GLU A 130 8.19 20.63 18.56
CA GLU A 130 8.26 20.61 20.03
C GLU A 130 9.66 20.20 20.47
#